data_AF-A0A3C0L395-F1
#
_entry.id   AF-A0A3C0L395-F1
#
_cell.length_a   1.000
_cell.length_b   1.000
_cell.length_c   1.000
_cell.angle_alpha   90.00
_cell.angle_beta   90.00
_cell.angle_gamma   90.00
#
_symmetry.space_group_name_H-M   'P 1'
#
loop_
_entity.id
_entity.type
_entity.pdbx_description
1 polymer ?
#
loop_
_entity_poly.entity_id
_entity_poly.type
_entity_poly.pdbx_seq_one_letter_code
_entity_poly.pdbx_strand_id
1 'polypeptide(L)'
;MTKVGFIGLGNVGAKLAGTLQRNEVDLWVHDIEPAQAAPFLARGAAWADSPADMARQVDVVITCLPSPKASATVMEAENGVLQGLSAGKIWIEMSTTDEAEVRRLAVLVEALGAQAADCPVSGGCHRAATGNIAILAGCERNTFEAILPILTLLGREILHVGALGSASTIKVVTNYLATANLVSLCEALTVSKAAGLDLGLAYEAIRISSGNSFVHETE
;
A
#
# COMPACT_ATOMS: atom_id res chain seq x y z
N MET A 1 -18.65 1.40 14.55
CA MET A 1 -17.90 1.44 13.27
C MET A 1 -16.43 1.37 13.62
N THR A 2 -15.64 0.60 12.87
CA THR A 2 -14.19 0.52 13.06
C THR A 2 -13.56 1.86 12.70
N LYS A 3 -12.80 2.46 13.62
CA LYS A 3 -12.05 3.69 13.37
C LYS A 3 -10.74 3.35 12.69
N VAL A 4 -10.41 4.07 11.61
CA VAL A 4 -9.22 3.82 10.81
C VAL A 4 -8.31 5.04 10.82
N GLY A 5 -7.05 4.84 11.17
CA GLY A 5 -5.99 5.82 11.00
C GLY A 5 -5.20 5.54 9.72
N PHE A 6 -4.85 6.57 8.97
CA PHE A 6 -4.05 6.46 7.76
C PHE A 6 -2.85 7.41 7.82
N ILE A 7 -1.64 6.83 7.80
CA ILE A 7 -0.37 7.56 7.84
C ILE A 7 0.31 7.50 6.48
N GLY A 8 0.57 8.66 5.90
CA GLY A 8 1.16 8.81 4.57
C GLY A 8 0.11 9.11 3.50
N LEU A 9 0.01 10.37 3.11
CA LEU A 9 -0.93 10.93 2.15
C LEU A 9 -0.21 11.32 0.85
N GLY A 10 0.78 10.52 0.45
CA GLY A 10 1.46 10.65 -0.83
C GLY A 10 0.62 10.17 -2.02
N ASN A 11 1.26 9.97 -3.17
CA ASN A 11 0.60 9.64 -4.45
C ASN A 11 -0.35 8.44 -4.40
N VAL A 12 0.00 7.40 -3.63
CA VAL A 12 -0.83 6.20 -3.44
C VAL A 12 -1.70 6.34 -2.19
N GLY A 13 -1.08 6.69 -1.06
CA GLY A 13 -1.75 6.79 0.24
C GLY A 13 -2.95 7.75 0.23
N ALA A 14 -2.84 8.93 -0.38
CA ALA A 14 -3.95 9.87 -0.48
C ALA A 14 -5.17 9.29 -1.23
N LYS A 15 -4.93 8.45 -2.24
CA LYS A 15 -6.01 7.82 -3.02
C LYS A 15 -6.70 6.72 -2.23
N LEU A 16 -5.92 5.93 -1.47
CA LEU A 16 -6.45 4.89 -0.58
C LEU A 16 -7.23 5.51 0.58
N ALA A 17 -6.66 6.48 1.29
CA ALA A 17 -7.34 7.25 2.33
C ALA A 17 -8.61 7.92 1.79
N GLY A 18 -8.55 8.48 0.58
CA GLY A 18 -9.70 9.10 -0.07
C GLY A 18 -10.81 8.10 -0.40
N THR A 19 -10.45 6.85 -0.73
CA THR A 19 -11.40 5.76 -0.94
C THR A 19 -12.09 5.36 0.36
N LEU A 20 -11.36 5.26 1.48
CA LEU A 20 -11.96 5.02 2.80
C LEU A 20 -12.97 6.12 3.15
N GLN A 21 -12.58 7.39 2.95
CA GLN A 21 -13.43 8.53 3.26
C GLN A 21 -14.70 8.57 2.39
N ARG A 22 -14.62 8.23 1.09
CA ARG A 22 -15.80 8.13 0.20
C ARG A 22 -16.76 7.01 0.60
N ASN A 23 -16.28 6.01 1.33
CA ASN A 23 -17.09 4.92 1.87
C ASN A 23 -17.47 5.19 3.35
N GLU A 24 -17.44 6.45 3.79
CA GLU A 24 -17.93 6.90 5.09
C GLU A 24 -17.25 6.22 6.30
N VAL A 25 -15.99 5.78 6.13
CA VAL A 25 -15.16 5.29 7.25
C VAL A 25 -14.81 6.47 8.16
N ASP A 26 -14.92 6.26 9.49
CA ASP A 26 -14.42 7.20 10.51
C ASP A 26 -12.88 7.24 10.43
N LEU A 27 -12.39 8.23 9.68
CA LEU A 27 -11.01 8.30 9.21
C LEU A 27 -10.23 9.38 9.96
N TRP A 28 -9.10 8.97 10.54
CA TRP A 28 -8.06 9.84 11.04
C TRP A 28 -6.89 9.83 10.06
N VAL A 29 -6.28 10.99 9.80
CA VAL A 29 -5.14 11.10 8.88
C VAL A 29 -3.95 11.78 9.53
N HIS A 30 -2.75 11.39 9.07
CA HIS A 30 -1.49 12.01 9.46
C HIS A 30 -0.50 11.93 8.29
N ASP A 31 0.30 12.97 8.12
CA ASP A 31 1.42 13.01 7.20
C ASP A 31 2.54 13.88 7.80
N ILE A 32 3.78 13.62 7.43
CA ILE A 32 4.92 14.46 7.82
C ILE A 32 4.82 15.87 7.23
N GLU A 33 4.10 16.01 6.12
CA GLU A 33 3.72 17.28 5.49
C GLU A 33 2.23 17.56 5.77
N PRO A 34 1.88 18.35 6.81
CA PRO A 34 0.49 18.59 7.21
C PRO A 34 -0.38 19.17 6.10
N ALA A 35 0.19 19.88 5.13
CA ALA A 35 -0.53 20.42 3.99
C ALA A 35 -1.27 19.32 3.19
N GLN A 36 -0.74 18.09 3.17
CA GLN A 36 -1.35 16.96 2.46
C GLN A 36 -2.68 16.51 3.07
N ALA A 37 -2.95 16.84 4.33
CA ALA A 37 -4.18 16.48 5.02
C ALA A 37 -5.35 17.41 4.69
N ALA A 38 -5.10 18.63 4.22
CA ALA A 38 -6.14 19.65 4.02
C ALA A 38 -7.37 19.18 3.22
N PRO A 39 -7.23 18.42 2.11
CA PRO A 39 -8.39 17.90 1.37
C PRO A 39 -9.23 16.88 2.15
N PHE A 40 -8.62 16.16 3.09
CA PHE A 40 -9.31 15.15 3.91
C PHE A 40 -10.05 15.81 5.07
N LEU A 41 -9.41 16.79 5.73
CA LEU A 41 -10.03 17.56 6.81
C LEU A 41 -11.24 18.35 6.30
N ALA A 42 -11.15 18.94 5.11
CA ALA A 42 -12.26 19.63 4.45
C ALA A 42 -13.47 18.71 4.17
N ARG A 43 -13.25 17.39 4.11
CA ARG A 43 -14.28 16.35 3.92
C ARG A 43 -14.62 15.60 5.22
N GLY A 44 -14.20 16.11 6.37
CA GLY A 44 -14.59 15.59 7.69
C GLY A 44 -13.72 14.47 8.26
N ALA A 45 -12.54 14.19 7.68
CA ALA A 45 -11.55 13.35 8.38
C ALA A 45 -11.00 14.09 9.60
N ALA A 46 -10.61 13.34 10.63
CA ALA A 46 -9.91 13.88 11.78
C ALA A 46 -8.39 13.96 11.53
N TRP A 47 -7.73 14.91 12.18
CA TRP A 47 -6.28 15.03 12.19
C TRP A 47 -5.71 14.36 13.44
N ALA A 48 -4.60 13.64 13.30
CA ALA A 48 -3.81 13.18 14.43
C ALA A 48 -2.49 13.97 14.49
N ASP A 49 -2.14 14.48 15.67
CA ASP A 49 -0.94 15.32 15.83
C ASP A 49 0.37 14.51 15.78
N SER A 50 0.29 13.19 15.96
CA SER A 50 1.41 12.27 15.82
C SER A 50 0.94 10.85 15.48
N PRO A 51 1.84 9.97 15.00
CA PRO A 51 1.54 8.55 14.86
C PRO A 51 1.08 7.87 16.17
N ALA A 52 1.69 8.22 17.30
CA ALA A 52 1.26 7.72 18.62
C ALA A 52 -0.15 8.19 18.99
N ASP A 53 -0.45 9.47 18.76
CA ASP A 53 -1.79 10.03 19.00
C ASP A 53 -2.84 9.30 18.14
N MET A 54 -2.57 9.14 16.83
CA MET A 54 -3.44 8.37 15.93
C MET A 54 -3.71 6.97 16.48
N ALA A 55 -2.65 6.24 16.83
CA ALA A 55 -2.76 4.86 17.28
C ALA A 55 -3.63 4.71 18.54
N ARG A 56 -3.70 5.72 19.41
CA ARG A 56 -4.59 5.72 20.58
C ARG A 56 -6.07 5.86 20.20
N GLN A 57 -6.37 6.66 19.17
CA GLN A 57 -7.74 7.05 18.81
C GLN A 57 -8.47 6.03 17.92
N VAL A 58 -7.72 5.18 17.20
CA VAL A 58 -8.27 4.30 16.16
C VAL A 58 -8.13 2.81 16.49
N ASP A 59 -8.94 1.97 15.84
CA ASP A 59 -8.87 0.52 16.00
C ASP A 59 -7.83 -0.10 15.05
N VAL A 60 -7.68 0.50 13.85
CA VAL A 60 -6.76 0.05 12.81
C VAL A 60 -5.88 1.21 12.35
N VAL A 61 -4.57 1.03 12.32
CA VAL A 61 -3.59 1.98 11.76
C VAL A 61 -3.05 1.42 10.45
N ILE A 62 -3.17 2.20 9.37
CA ILE A 62 -2.62 1.87 8.06
C ILE A 62 -1.43 2.78 7.78
N THR A 63 -0.29 2.21 7.37
CA THR A 63 0.87 2.96 6.87
C THR A 63 1.04 2.78 5.36
N CYS A 64 1.31 3.88 4.64
CA CYS A 64 1.64 3.85 3.21
C CYS A 64 2.74 4.89 2.92
N LEU A 65 3.99 4.44 3.02
CA LEU A 65 5.18 5.24 3.18
C LEU A 65 6.23 4.91 2.09
N PRO A 66 7.16 5.84 1.81
CA PRO A 66 8.02 5.74 0.62
C PRO A 66 9.18 4.74 0.76
N SER A 67 9.48 4.24 1.97
CA SER A 67 10.61 3.33 2.18
C SER A 67 10.50 2.53 3.49
N PRO A 68 11.21 1.39 3.62
CA PRO A 68 11.33 0.65 4.88
C PRO A 68 11.75 1.55 6.06
N LYS A 69 12.74 2.43 5.83
CA LYS A 69 13.24 3.37 6.85
C LYS A 69 12.15 4.33 7.32
N ALA A 70 11.28 4.80 6.42
CA ALA A 70 10.17 5.66 6.77
C ALA A 70 9.13 4.91 7.61
N SER A 71 8.80 3.67 7.25
CA SER A 71 7.94 2.78 8.05
C SER A 71 8.50 2.57 9.46
N ALA A 72 9.77 2.18 9.58
CA ALA A 72 10.44 2.00 10.87
C ALA A 72 10.39 3.28 11.73
N THR A 73 10.68 4.44 11.13
CA THR A 73 10.66 5.73 11.84
C THR A 73 9.27 6.06 12.37
N VAL A 74 8.22 5.89 11.54
CA VAL A 74 6.83 6.14 11.94
C VAL A 74 6.40 5.19 13.06
N MET A 75 6.88 3.95 13.06
CA MET A 75 6.55 2.97 14.09
C MET A 75 7.29 3.23 15.40
N GLU A 76 8.60 3.50 15.36
CA GLU A 76 9.51 3.40 16.52
C GLU A 76 9.93 4.73 17.15
N ALA A 77 9.65 5.88 16.53
CA ALA A 77 10.01 7.18 17.09
C ALA A 77 9.40 7.42 18.48
N GLU A 78 9.90 8.43 19.21
CA GLU A 78 9.39 8.80 20.54
C GLU A 78 7.88 9.10 20.57
N ASN A 79 7.31 9.54 19.44
CA ASN A 79 5.88 9.68 19.19
C ASN A 79 5.39 8.78 18.04
N GLY A 80 6.02 7.62 17.88
CA GLY A 80 5.69 6.62 16.86
C GLY A 80 4.46 5.78 17.21
N VAL A 81 3.96 5.03 16.23
CA VAL A 81 2.76 4.18 16.36
C VAL A 81 2.85 3.22 17.56
N LEU A 82 4.02 2.65 17.84
CA LEU A 82 4.21 1.71 18.95
C LEU A 82 3.92 2.34 20.32
N GLN A 83 4.07 3.66 20.48
CA GLN A 83 3.80 4.37 21.74
C GLN A 83 2.31 4.67 21.97
N GLY A 84 1.45 4.35 20.98
CA GLY A 84 -0.01 4.50 21.08
C GLY A 84 -0.78 3.20 20.83
N LEU A 85 -0.12 2.15 20.33
CA LEU A 85 -0.73 0.83 20.16
C LEU A 85 -1.02 0.17 21.50
N SER A 86 -2.04 -0.69 21.50
CA SER A 86 -2.50 -1.44 22.65
C SER A 86 -3.23 -2.71 22.20
N ALA A 87 -3.53 -3.59 23.15
CA ALA A 87 -4.21 -4.84 22.88
C ALA A 87 -5.50 -4.67 22.05
N GLY A 88 -5.69 -5.56 21.08
CA GLY A 88 -6.87 -5.58 20.20
C GLY A 88 -6.85 -4.60 19.02
N LYS A 89 -5.83 -3.73 18.91
CA LYS A 89 -5.62 -2.88 17.72
C LYS A 89 -4.89 -3.64 16.62
N ILE A 90 -5.00 -3.15 15.38
CA ILE A 90 -4.34 -3.75 14.22
C ILE A 90 -3.49 -2.71 13.49
N TRP A 91 -2.25 -3.07 13.16
CA TRP A 91 -1.42 -2.32 12.22
C TRP A 91 -1.38 -3.03 10.86
N ILE A 92 -1.66 -2.27 9.79
CA ILE A 92 -1.60 -2.73 8.41
C ILE A 92 -0.52 -1.95 7.67
N GLU A 93 0.52 -2.64 7.22
CA GLU A 93 1.60 -2.06 6.42
C GLU A 93 1.28 -2.19 4.92
N MET A 94 0.96 -1.09 4.25
CA MET A 94 0.69 -1.04 2.80
C MET A 94 1.85 -0.43 1.99
N SER A 95 2.94 -0.06 2.63
CA SER A 95 4.17 0.40 1.99
C SER A 95 4.86 -0.75 1.26
N THR A 96 5.72 -0.40 0.31
CA THR A 96 6.68 -1.37 -0.21
C THR A 96 7.85 -1.45 0.76
N THR A 97 7.90 -2.54 1.54
CA THR A 97 8.97 -2.86 2.47
C THR A 97 9.52 -4.27 2.21
N ASP A 98 10.65 -4.62 2.81
CA ASP A 98 11.14 -6.00 2.82
C ASP A 98 10.52 -6.83 3.95
N GLU A 99 10.58 -8.15 3.78
CA GLU A 99 9.97 -9.14 4.68
C GLU A 99 10.62 -9.15 6.07
N ALA A 100 11.94 -8.95 6.14
CA ALA A 100 12.67 -8.97 7.40
C ALA A 100 12.22 -7.80 8.29
N GLU A 101 12.07 -6.61 7.70
CA GLU A 101 11.69 -5.41 8.44
C GLU A 101 10.24 -5.45 8.93
N VAL A 102 9.29 -5.92 8.11
CA VAL A 102 7.88 -6.02 8.57
C VAL A 102 7.71 -7.05 9.68
N ARG A 103 8.46 -8.16 9.63
CA ARG A 103 8.49 -9.13 10.73
C ARG A 103 9.11 -8.55 11.99
N ARG A 104 10.21 -7.83 11.87
CA ARG A 104 10.88 -7.18 13.02
C ARG A 104 9.93 -6.21 13.73
N LEU A 105 9.24 -5.37 12.97
CA LEU A 105 8.27 -4.42 13.52
C LEU A 105 7.04 -5.14 14.12
N ALA A 106 6.57 -6.21 13.49
CA ALA A 106 5.44 -6.98 14.00
C ALA A 106 5.72 -7.62 15.36
N VAL A 107 6.94 -8.09 15.64
CA VAL A 107 7.31 -8.58 16.98
C VAL A 107 7.07 -7.49 18.04
N LEU A 108 7.38 -6.23 17.73
CA LEU A 108 7.14 -5.10 18.64
C LEU A 108 5.64 -4.79 18.78
N VAL A 109 4.88 -4.90 17.70
CA VAL A 109 3.41 -4.73 17.71
C VAL A 109 2.73 -5.82 18.55
N GLU A 110 3.12 -7.07 18.36
CA GLU A 110 2.58 -8.24 19.07
C GLU A 110 2.91 -8.22 20.56
N ALA A 111 4.09 -7.70 20.93
CA ALA A 111 4.47 -7.50 22.33
C ALA A 111 3.52 -6.54 23.09
N LEU A 112 2.78 -5.69 22.37
CA LEU A 112 1.76 -4.78 22.92
C LEU A 112 0.35 -5.40 22.92
N GLY A 113 0.21 -6.66 22.47
CA GLY A 113 -1.07 -7.35 22.30
C GLY A 113 -1.86 -6.92 21.05
N ALA A 114 -1.24 -6.14 20.16
CA ALA A 114 -1.82 -5.75 18.88
C ALA A 114 -1.49 -6.78 17.78
N GLN A 115 -2.15 -6.69 16.63
CA GLN A 115 -1.92 -7.57 15.49
C GLN A 115 -1.27 -6.80 14.34
N ALA A 116 -0.48 -7.49 13.52
CA ALA A 116 0.16 -6.94 12.34
C ALA A 116 -0.29 -7.65 11.06
N ALA A 117 -0.35 -6.91 9.95
CA ALA A 117 -0.54 -7.46 8.62
C ALA A 117 0.28 -6.66 7.59
N ASP A 118 0.93 -7.35 6.66
CA ASP A 118 1.53 -6.71 5.48
C ASP A 118 0.55 -6.82 4.31
N CYS A 119 0.08 -5.67 3.84
CA CYS A 119 -0.95 -5.55 2.81
C CYS A 119 -0.49 -4.68 1.62
N PRO A 120 0.69 -4.93 1.01
CA PRO A 120 1.18 -4.11 -0.08
C PRO A 120 0.22 -4.15 -1.29
N VAL A 121 0.17 -3.03 -2.00
CA VAL A 121 -0.78 -2.81 -3.09
C VAL A 121 -0.11 -2.87 -4.47
N SER A 122 -0.85 -3.30 -5.50
CA SER A 122 -0.35 -3.46 -6.87
C SER A 122 -1.36 -3.00 -7.94
N GLY A 123 -0.87 -2.57 -9.10
CA GLY A 123 -1.69 -2.07 -10.21
C GLY A 123 -1.65 -0.55 -10.44
N GLY A 124 -0.74 0.15 -9.75
CA GLY A 124 -0.41 1.55 -10.03
C GLY A 124 -1.39 2.60 -9.49
N CYS A 125 -0.94 3.85 -9.57
CA CYS A 125 -1.64 5.03 -9.09
C CYS A 125 -3.04 5.24 -9.69
N HIS A 126 -3.27 4.77 -10.91
CA HIS A 126 -4.55 4.93 -11.60
C HIS A 126 -5.64 4.02 -10.99
N ARG A 127 -5.31 2.79 -10.61
CA ARG A 127 -6.25 1.86 -9.95
C ARG A 127 -6.54 2.22 -8.49
N ALA A 128 -5.57 2.82 -7.80
CA ALA A 128 -5.78 3.32 -6.43
C ALA A 128 -6.91 4.36 -6.34
N ALA A 129 -7.03 5.25 -7.35
CA ALA A 129 -8.03 6.30 -7.35
C ALA A 129 -9.48 5.77 -7.48
N THR A 130 -9.65 4.61 -8.14
CA THR A 130 -10.96 4.02 -8.43
C THR A 130 -11.34 2.89 -7.45
N GLY A 131 -10.55 2.63 -6.41
CA GLY A 131 -10.78 1.51 -5.49
C GLY A 131 -10.62 0.12 -6.13
N ASN A 132 -9.81 0.03 -7.20
CA ASN A 132 -9.61 -1.21 -7.96
C ASN A 132 -8.17 -1.73 -7.85
N ILE A 133 -7.47 -1.37 -6.77
CA ILE A 133 -6.10 -1.83 -6.58
C ILE A 133 -6.11 -3.30 -6.18
N ALA A 134 -5.09 -4.05 -6.60
CA ALA A 134 -4.86 -5.40 -6.10
C ALA A 134 -4.15 -5.31 -4.75
N ILE A 135 -4.59 -6.11 -3.79
CA ILE A 135 -4.04 -6.15 -2.43
C ILE A 135 -3.60 -7.58 -2.12
N LEU A 136 -2.32 -7.73 -1.78
CA LEU A 136 -1.78 -8.99 -1.26
C LEU A 136 -1.74 -8.86 0.25
N ALA A 137 -2.35 -9.77 1.00
CA ALA A 137 -2.41 -9.71 2.46
C ALA A 137 -1.65 -10.88 3.08
N GLY A 138 -0.64 -10.59 3.90
CA GLY A 138 0.09 -11.55 4.71
C GLY A 138 -0.22 -11.30 6.20
N CYS A 139 -0.84 -12.28 6.84
CA CYS A 139 -1.17 -12.26 8.27
C CYS A 139 -1.82 -13.59 8.68
N GLU A 140 -2.02 -13.78 9.98
CA GLU A 140 -2.85 -14.87 10.47
C GLU A 140 -4.29 -14.76 9.97
N ARG A 141 -4.95 -15.91 9.79
CA ARG A 141 -6.31 -15.96 9.20
C ARG A 141 -7.32 -15.11 9.96
N ASN A 142 -7.27 -15.12 11.28
CA ASN A 142 -8.17 -14.32 12.11
C ASN A 142 -7.96 -12.81 11.90
N THR A 143 -6.70 -12.38 11.77
CA THR A 143 -6.37 -10.98 11.44
C THR A 143 -6.88 -10.63 10.05
N PHE A 144 -6.68 -11.51 9.06
CA PHE A 144 -7.19 -11.31 7.70
C PHE A 144 -8.70 -11.11 7.69
N GLU A 145 -9.46 -11.96 8.37
CA GLU A 145 -10.92 -11.85 8.46
C GLU A 145 -11.37 -10.54 9.14
N ALA A 146 -10.63 -10.07 10.14
CA ALA A 146 -10.92 -8.80 10.81
C ALA A 146 -10.68 -7.57 9.91
N ILE A 147 -9.63 -7.60 9.08
CA ILE A 147 -9.28 -6.47 8.20
C ILE A 147 -9.93 -6.54 6.82
N LEU A 148 -10.43 -7.71 6.39
CA LEU A 148 -11.03 -7.91 5.07
C LEU A 148 -12.12 -6.89 4.73
N PRO A 149 -13.05 -6.52 5.63
CA PRO A 149 -14.02 -5.46 5.34
C PRO A 149 -13.39 -4.13 4.93
N ILE A 150 -12.25 -3.75 5.53
CA ILE A 150 -11.51 -2.54 5.16
C ILE A 150 -10.82 -2.72 3.81
N LEU A 151 -10.18 -3.87 3.60
CA LEU A 151 -9.48 -4.16 2.34
C LEU A 151 -10.43 -4.16 1.14
N THR A 152 -11.66 -4.67 1.30
CA THR A 152 -12.70 -4.69 0.24
C THR A 152 -13.21 -3.30 -0.13
N LEU A 153 -13.08 -2.30 0.74
CA LEU A 153 -13.33 -0.90 0.36
C LEU A 153 -12.23 -0.35 -0.54
N LEU A 154 -11.00 -0.81 -0.35
CA LEU A 154 -9.79 -0.29 -1.02
C LEU A 154 -9.50 -0.94 -2.37
N GLY A 155 -9.83 -2.23 -2.51
CA GLY A 155 -9.47 -3.04 -3.67
C GLY A 155 -10.52 -4.09 -4.03
N ARG A 156 -10.47 -4.54 -5.29
CA ARG A 156 -11.36 -5.60 -5.81
C ARG A 156 -10.72 -6.97 -5.84
N GLU A 157 -9.41 -7.02 -6.02
CA GLU A 157 -8.62 -8.26 -6.06
C GLU A 157 -7.82 -8.35 -4.77
N ILE A 158 -8.31 -9.14 -3.82
CA ILE A 158 -7.70 -9.30 -2.51
C ILE A 158 -7.31 -10.76 -2.33
N LEU A 159 -6.01 -10.98 -2.13
CA LEU A 159 -5.47 -12.33 -1.98
C LEU A 159 -4.78 -12.46 -0.62
N HIS A 160 -5.28 -13.36 0.23
CA HIS A 160 -4.56 -13.80 1.43
C HIS A 160 -3.45 -14.75 1.00
N VAL A 161 -2.19 -14.34 1.16
CA VAL A 161 -1.02 -15.05 0.64
C VAL A 161 -0.23 -15.79 1.73
N GLY A 162 -0.85 -15.99 2.89
CA GLY A 162 -0.29 -16.74 4.00
C GLY A 162 0.13 -15.85 5.17
N ALA A 163 1.16 -16.29 5.90
CA ALA A 163 1.63 -15.60 7.09
C ALA A 163 2.19 -14.20 6.78
N LEU A 164 2.31 -13.39 7.84
CA LEU A 164 2.96 -12.08 7.78
C LEU A 164 4.34 -12.18 7.07
N GLY A 165 4.62 -11.24 6.18
CA GLY A 165 5.86 -11.15 5.41
C GLY A 165 5.79 -11.81 4.02
N SER A 166 4.86 -12.76 3.84
CA SER A 166 4.65 -13.41 2.53
C SER A 166 4.19 -12.42 1.47
N ALA A 167 3.37 -11.43 1.82
CA ALA A 167 2.90 -10.44 0.87
C ALA A 167 4.01 -9.49 0.42
N SER A 168 4.88 -9.09 1.34
CA SER A 168 6.08 -8.29 1.05
C SER A 168 7.02 -9.04 0.11
N THR A 169 7.25 -10.34 0.36
CA THR A 169 8.06 -11.20 -0.52
C THR A 169 7.49 -11.29 -1.93
N ILE A 170 6.20 -11.62 -2.06
CA ILE A 170 5.54 -11.70 -3.38
C ILE A 170 5.53 -10.33 -4.06
N LYS A 171 5.32 -9.24 -3.31
CA LYS A 171 5.34 -7.89 -3.87
C LYS A 171 6.68 -7.56 -4.51
N VAL A 172 7.79 -7.88 -3.84
CA VAL A 172 9.14 -7.71 -4.40
C VAL A 172 9.29 -8.51 -5.69
N VAL A 173 8.84 -9.77 -5.72
CA VAL A 173 8.87 -10.61 -6.95
C VAL A 173 8.06 -9.97 -8.09
N THR A 174 6.85 -9.44 -7.82
CA THR A 174 6.03 -8.79 -8.85
C THR A 174 6.65 -7.50 -9.39
N ASN A 175 7.28 -6.69 -8.52
CA ASN A 175 7.98 -5.49 -8.95
C ASN A 175 9.26 -5.82 -9.74
N TYR A 176 9.97 -6.88 -9.36
CA TYR A 176 11.10 -7.40 -10.12
C TYR A 176 10.68 -7.80 -11.54
N LEU A 177 9.59 -8.58 -11.68
CA LEU A 177 9.05 -8.95 -12.99
C LEU A 177 8.64 -7.74 -13.82
N ALA A 178 7.98 -6.75 -13.21
CA ALA A 178 7.62 -5.51 -13.90
C ALA A 178 8.86 -4.78 -14.44
N THR A 179 9.93 -4.69 -13.64
CA THR A 179 11.18 -4.04 -14.04
C THR A 179 11.88 -4.81 -15.16
N ALA A 180 11.95 -6.14 -15.07
CA ALA A 180 12.53 -6.98 -16.12
C ALA A 180 11.78 -6.85 -17.45
N ASN A 181 10.44 -6.82 -17.39
CA ASN A 181 9.60 -6.58 -18.56
C ASN A 181 9.83 -5.18 -19.16
N LEU A 182 9.96 -4.15 -18.32
CA LEU A 182 10.22 -2.78 -18.77
C LEU A 182 11.55 -2.67 -19.53
N VAL A 183 12.61 -3.28 -18.99
CA VAL A 183 13.93 -3.30 -19.66
C VAL A 183 13.83 -4.02 -21.01
N SER A 184 13.20 -5.20 -21.02
CA SER A 184 13.03 -6.00 -22.25
C SER A 184 12.23 -5.24 -23.31
N LEU A 185 11.21 -4.49 -22.89
CA LEU A 185 10.40 -3.65 -23.76
C LEU A 185 11.20 -2.48 -24.34
N CYS A 186 11.99 -1.78 -23.52
CA CYS A 186 12.87 -0.69 -23.96
C CYS A 186 13.85 -1.18 -25.05
N GLU A 187 14.44 -2.36 -24.86
CA GLU A 187 15.32 -2.98 -25.86
C GLU A 187 14.57 -3.31 -27.15
N ALA A 188 13.40 -3.95 -27.06
CA ALA A 188 12.57 -4.30 -28.21
C ALA A 188 12.11 -3.08 -29.03
N LEU A 189 11.71 -1.99 -28.37
CA LEU A 189 11.34 -0.74 -29.04
C LEU A 189 12.55 -0.03 -29.64
N THR A 190 13.71 -0.10 -28.99
CA THR A 190 14.97 0.43 -29.55
C THR A 190 15.36 -0.30 -30.84
N VAL A 191 15.29 -1.64 -30.84
CA VAL A 191 15.53 -2.45 -32.04
C VAL A 191 14.51 -2.13 -33.13
N SER A 192 13.24 -2.01 -32.77
CA SER A 192 12.16 -1.64 -33.72
C SER A 192 12.43 -0.29 -34.37
N LYS A 193 12.86 0.71 -33.58
CA LYS A 193 13.24 2.03 -34.08
C LYS A 193 14.45 1.96 -35.02
N ALA A 194 15.48 1.20 -34.64
CA ALA A 194 16.69 1.02 -35.44
C ALA A 194 16.40 0.30 -36.78
N ALA A 195 15.42 -0.62 -36.79
CA ALA A 195 14.93 -1.28 -37.99
C ALA A 195 14.03 -0.38 -38.88
N GLY A 196 13.76 0.86 -38.46
CA GLY A 196 12.97 1.82 -39.23
C GLY A 196 11.46 1.66 -39.08
N LEU A 197 10.98 0.92 -38.07
CA LEU A 197 9.55 0.77 -37.81
C LEU A 197 8.96 2.03 -37.15
N ASP A 198 7.68 2.29 -37.43
CA ASP A 198 6.89 3.24 -36.66
C ASP A 198 6.65 2.68 -35.25
N LEU A 199 6.93 3.49 -34.22
CA LEU A 199 6.83 3.04 -32.83
C LEU A 199 5.38 2.90 -32.35
N GLY A 200 4.43 3.65 -32.91
CA GLY A 200 3.01 3.48 -32.61
C GLY A 200 2.50 2.14 -33.14
N LEU A 201 2.87 1.79 -34.38
CA LEU A 201 2.56 0.48 -34.95
C LEU A 201 3.26 -0.66 -34.21
N ALA A 202 4.53 -0.48 -33.83
CA ALA A 202 5.26 -1.47 -33.02
C ALA A 202 4.58 -1.70 -31.67
N TYR A 203 4.12 -0.63 -31.01
CA TYR A 203 3.35 -0.71 -29.77
C TYR A 203 2.08 -1.54 -29.94
N GLU A 204 1.26 -1.23 -30.95
CA GLU A 204 0.02 -1.97 -31.21
C GLU A 204 0.28 -3.44 -31.57
N ALA A 205 1.33 -3.71 -32.36
CA ALA A 205 1.72 -5.07 -32.72
C ALA A 205 2.13 -5.90 -31.50
N ILE A 206 2.93 -5.32 -30.58
CA ILE A 206 3.31 -5.99 -29.32
C ILE A 206 2.07 -6.24 -28.46
N ARG A 207 1.20 -5.24 -28.30
CA ARG A 207 0.00 -5.29 -27.45
C ARG A 207 -0.95 -6.44 -27.81
N ILE A 208 -1.12 -6.74 -29.09
CA ILE A 208 -2.00 -7.84 -29.55
C ILE A 208 -1.30 -9.20 -29.68
N SER A 209 -0.01 -9.27 -29.37
CA SER A 209 0.82 -10.47 -29.53
C SER A 209 1.14 -11.14 -28.18
N SER A 210 1.78 -12.31 -28.23
CA SER A 210 2.28 -12.99 -27.03
C SER A 210 3.42 -12.26 -26.31
N GLY A 211 3.99 -11.21 -26.92
CA GLY A 211 4.98 -10.34 -26.29
C GLY A 211 4.37 -9.29 -25.36
N ASN A 212 3.04 -9.19 -25.28
CA ASN A 212 2.38 -8.22 -24.43
C ASN A 212 2.61 -8.47 -22.93
N SER A 213 2.61 -7.41 -22.14
CA SER A 213 2.67 -7.46 -20.68
C SER A 213 1.91 -6.27 -20.08
N PHE A 214 1.54 -6.35 -18.80
CA PHE A 214 0.92 -5.21 -18.10
C PHE A 214 1.73 -3.92 -18.26
N VAL A 215 3.05 -4.02 -18.13
CA VAL A 215 3.98 -2.88 -18.24
C VAL A 215 3.91 -2.24 -19.62
N HIS A 216 3.81 -3.04 -20.69
CA HIS A 216 3.69 -2.51 -22.06
C HIS A 216 2.47 -1.62 -22.25
N GLU A 217 1.37 -1.93 -21.57
CA GLU A 217 0.13 -1.15 -21.69
C GLU A 217 0.05 0.05 -20.73
N THR A 218 0.95 0.15 -19.75
CA THR A 218 0.79 1.12 -18.65
C THR A 218 1.98 2.02 -18.34
N GLU A 219 3.20 1.66 -18.76
CA GLU A 219 4.45 2.39 -18.47
C GLU A 219 5.12 2.88 -19.77
#